data_AF-A0A7Y8J3P8-F1
#
_entry.id   AF-A0A7Y8J3P8-F1
#
_cell.length_a   1.000
_cell.length_b   1.000
_cell.length_c   1.000
_cell.angle_alpha   90.00
_cell.angle_beta   90.00
_cell.angle_gamma   90.00
#
_symmetry.space_group_name_H-M   'P 1'
#
loop_
_entity.id
_entity.type
_entity.pdbx_description
1 polymer ?
#
loop_
_entity_poly.entity_id
_entity_poly.type
_entity_poly.pdbx_seq_one_letter_code
_entity_poly.pdbx_strand_id
1 'polypeptide(L)' 'MPRLRIRRPAGPAADMELTEPTYGIGRAPDNGIVLEDSRVSRHHGKLERDGEGYRLIDLGSHNGTFINGQRIREAVPL' A
#
# COMPACT_ATOMS: atom_id res chain seq x y z
N MET A 1 2.21 -10.72 14.90
CA MET A 1 2.22 -10.49 13.44
C MET A 1 1.95 -9.01 13.19
N PRO A 2 2.58 -8.38 12.19
CA PRO A 2 2.37 -6.97 11.92
C PRO A 2 0.94 -6.71 11.42
N ARG A 3 0.36 -5.61 11.89
CA ARG A 3 -1.01 -5.20 11.56
C ARG A 3 -0.99 -3.92 10.74
N LEU A 4 -1.72 -3.90 9.64
CA LEU A 4 -1.89 -2.72 8.80
C LEU A 4 -3.26 -2.08 9.10
N ARG A 5 -3.27 -0.77 9.35
CA ARG A 5 -4.49 0.04 9.49
C ARG A 5 -4.64 0.98 8.30
N ILE A 6 -5.70 0.78 7.53
CA ILE A 6 -6.03 1.57 6.34
C ILE A 6 -7.01 2.66 6.74
N ARG A 7 -6.63 3.93 6.51
CA ARG A 7 -7.50 5.09 6.74
C ARG A 7 -7.81 5.75 5.40
N ARG A 8 -9.09 6.00 5.14
CA ARG A 8 -9.59 6.71 3.97
C ARG A 8 -10.04 8.12 4.39
N PRO A 9 -9.98 9.14 3.50
CA PRO A 9 -10.41 10.51 3.84
C PRO A 9 -11.87 10.57 4.32
N ALA A 10 -12.74 9.78 3.70
CA ALA A 10 -14.09 9.52 4.16
C ALA A 10 -14.31 8.01 4.20
N GLY A 11 -14.90 7.51 5.28
CA GLY A 11 -15.22 6.09 5.47
C GLY A 11 -14.53 5.44 6.67
N PRO A 12 -14.95 4.22 7.02
CA PRO A 12 -14.39 3.49 8.14
C PRO A 12 -12.93 3.12 7.89
N ALA A 13 -12.14 3.12 8.96
CA ALA A 13 -10.84 2.49 8.94
C ALA A 13 -11.02 0.97 8.82
N ALA A 14 -10.10 0.32 8.12
CA ALA A 14 -10.01 -1.14 8.07
C ALA A 14 -8.69 -1.58 8.69
N ASP A 15 -8.73 -2.61 9.52
CA ASP A 15 -7.54 -3.26 10.07
C ASP A 15 -7.38 -4.63 9.39
N MET A 16 -6.14 -5.01 9.08
CA MET A 16 -5.82 -6.34 8.57
C MET A 16 -4.49 -6.82 9.13
N GLU A 17 -4.36 -8.14 9.27
CA GLU A 17 -3.09 -8.78 9.58
C GLU A 17 -2.31 -9.02 8.28
N LEU A 18 -1.00 -8.75 8.30
CA LEU A 18 -0.12 -9.06 7.18
C LEU A 18 0.45 -10.47 7.37
N THR A 19 -0.16 -11.43 6.69
CA THR A 19 0.17 -12.86 6.70
C THR A 19 0.99 -13.28 5.48
N GLU A 20 0.87 -12.57 4.35
CA GLU A 20 1.52 -12.91 3.08
C GLU A 20 2.82 -12.12 2.86
N PRO A 21 3.80 -12.68 2.10
CA PRO A 21 5.04 -11.98 1.82
C PRO A 21 4.85 -10.77 0.89
N THR A 22 3.71 -10.65 0.21
CA THR A 22 3.46 -9.55 -0.73
C THR A 22 1.98 -9.18 -0.76
N TYR A 23 1.70 -7.87 -0.79
CA TYR A 23 0.37 -7.32 -1.01
C TYR A 23 0.42 -6.27 -2.10
N GLY A 24 -0.30 -6.48 -3.21
CA GLY A 24 -0.60 -5.42 -4.16
C GLY A 24 -1.51 -4.38 -3.51
N ILE A 25 -1.28 -3.10 -3.79
CA ILE A 25 -2.12 -1.97 -3.37
C ILE A 25 -2.61 -1.27 -4.62
N GLY A 26 -3.93 -1.10 -4.75
CA GLY A 26 -4.50 -0.37 -5.87
C GLY A 26 -6.02 -0.42 -5.89
N ARG A 27 -6.63 0.25 -6.88
CA ARG A 27 -8.10 0.24 -7.03
C ARG A 27 -8.64 -0.97 -7.80
N ALA A 28 -7.78 -1.74 -8.46
CA ALA A 28 -8.21 -2.95 -9.14
C ALA A 28 -8.52 -4.06 -8.12
N PRO A 29 -9.55 -4.89 -8.36
CA PRO A 29 -10.03 -5.87 -7.39
C PRO A 29 -9.10 -7.07 -7.21
N ASP A 30 -8.06 -7.20 -8.03
CA ASP A 30 -7.04 -8.24 -7.96
C ASP A 30 -5.87 -7.88 -7.02
N ASN A 31 -5.90 -6.71 -6.38
CA ASN A 31 -4.94 -6.34 -5.34
C ASN A 31 -5.33 -6.96 -4.00
N GLY A 32 -4.32 -7.35 -3.19
CA GLY A 32 -4.56 -7.78 -1.81
C GLY A 32 -5.08 -6.65 -0.91
N ILE A 33 -4.75 -5.40 -1.24
CA ILE A 33 -5.23 -4.19 -0.57
C ILE A 33 -5.96 -3.32 -1.59
N VAL A 34 -7.29 -3.41 -1.61
CA VAL A 34 -8.14 -2.66 -2.54
C VAL A 34 -8.53 -1.30 -1.94
N LEU A 35 -8.19 -0.24 -2.67
CA LEU A 35 -8.55 1.13 -2.35
C LEU A 35 -9.47 1.68 -3.46
N GLU A 36 -10.78 1.70 -3.21
CA GLU A 36 -11.80 2.20 -4.13
C GLU A 36 -11.81 3.74 -4.23
N ASP A 37 -10.72 4.31 -4.74
CA ASP A 37 -10.55 5.76 -4.97
C ASP A 37 -10.03 5.96 -6.40
N SER A 38 -10.67 6.86 -7.15
CA SER A 38 -10.31 7.16 -8.54
C SER A 38 -8.91 7.76 -8.70
N ARG A 39 -8.35 8.35 -7.63
CA ARG A 39 -6.99 8.89 -7.58
C ARG A 39 -5.94 7.80 -7.38
N VAL A 40 -6.34 6.58 -7.04
CA VAL A 40 -5.43 5.45 -6.87
C VAL A 40 -5.32 4.71 -8.22
N SER A 41 -4.12 4.56 -8.76
CA SER A 41 -3.85 3.66 -9.89
C SER A 41 -4.38 2.24 -9.69
N ARG A 42 -4.68 1.55 -10.79
CA ARG A 42 -5.13 0.13 -10.76
C ARG A 42 -4.19 -0.76 -9.96
N HIS A 43 -2.89 -0.65 -10.22
CA HIS A 43 -1.81 -1.18 -9.40
C HIS A 43 -0.93 0.01 -9.03
N HIS A 44 -1.03 0.47 -7.80
CA HIS A 44 -0.43 1.72 -7.34
C HIS A 44 0.92 1.47 -6.69
N GLY A 45 0.96 0.49 -5.81
CA GLY A 45 2.15 0.10 -5.08
C GLY A 45 2.05 -1.34 -4.62
N LYS A 46 3.06 -1.79 -3.91
CA LYS A 46 3.00 -3.06 -3.18
C LYS A 46 3.75 -2.97 -1.86
N LEU A 47 3.28 -3.74 -0.89
CA LEU A 47 4.07 -4.13 0.27
C LEU A 47 4.78 -5.43 -0.06
N GLU A 48 6.07 -5.52 0.28
CA GLU A 48 6.86 -6.71 0.10
C GLU A 48 7.68 -6.97 1.36
N ARG A 49 7.70 -8.21 1.83
CA ARG A 49 8.41 -8.59 3.04
C ARG A 49 9.91 -8.52 2.80
N ASP A 50 10.63 -7.83 3.69
CA ASP A 50 12.07 -7.65 3.64
C ASP A 50 12.66 -7.89 5.03
N GLY A 51 13.28 -9.07 5.21
CA GLY A 51 13.72 -9.54 6.52
C GLY A 51 12.57 -9.65 7.53
N GLU A 52 12.67 -8.89 8.63
CA GLU A 52 11.66 -8.86 9.69
C GLU A 52 10.49 -7.90 9.40
N GLY A 53 10.65 -7.00 8.42
CA GLY A 53 9.69 -5.94 8.11
C GLY A 53 9.07 -6.04 6.71
N TYR A 54 8.41 -4.97 6.31
CA TYR A 54 7.93 -4.78 4.95
C TYR A 54 8.59 -3.54 4.36
N ARG A 55 8.74 -3.51 3.04
CA ARG A 55 9.04 -2.30 2.27
C ARG A 55 7.86 -1.93 1.39
N LEU A 56 7.68 -0.63 1.21
CA LEU A 56 6.71 -0.06 0.30
C LEU A 56 7.38 0.29 -1.02
N ILE A 57 6.76 -0.13 -2.13
CA ILE A 57 7.25 0.07 -3.49
C ILE A 57 6.14 0.76 -4.28
N ASP A 58 6.43 1.92 -4.88
CA ASP A 58 5.56 2.54 -5.88
C ASP A 58 5.72 1.82 -7.23
N LEU A 59 4.62 1.49 -7.90
CA LEU A 59 4.62 0.75 -9.18
C LEU A 59 4.44 1.68 -10.40
N GLY A 60 4.95 2.93 -10.31
CA GLY A 60 4.74 3.93 -11.35
C GLY A 60 3.34 4.53 -11.28
N SER A 61 2.85 4.80 -10.06
CA SER A 61 1.52 5.33 -9.87
C SER A 61 1.38 6.76 -10.41
N HIS A 62 0.18 7.14 -10.85
CA HIS A 62 -0.06 8.45 -11.46
C HIS A 62 0.19 9.60 -10.47
N ASN A 63 -0.33 9.47 -9.25
CA ASN A 63 -0.22 10.50 -8.21
C ASN A 63 1.01 10.33 -7.31
N GLY A 64 1.71 9.19 -7.40
CA GLY A 64 2.85 8.85 -6.55
C GLY A 64 2.45 8.30 -5.19
N THR A 65 3.39 7.59 -4.57
CA THR A 65 3.30 7.10 -3.20
C THR A 65 4.14 7.98 -2.26
N PHE A 66 3.66 8.16 -1.03
CA PHE A 66 4.28 9.05 -0.05
C PHE A 66 4.43 8.36 1.32
N ILE A 67 5.54 8.60 2.00
CA ILE A 67 5.77 8.23 3.41
C ILE A 67 6.04 9.52 4.18
N ASN A 68 5.27 9.76 5.26
CA ASN A 68 5.40 10.97 6.08
C ASN A 68 5.39 12.28 5.27
N GLY A 69 4.58 12.33 4.22
CA GLY A 69 4.46 13.48 3.31
C GLY A 69 5.55 13.60 2.24
N GLN A 70 6.56 12.73 2.24
CA GLN A 70 7.63 12.72 1.25
C GLN A 70 7.37 11.67 0.17
N ARG A 71 7.48 12.09 -1.10
CA ARG A 71 7.29 11.19 -2.24
C ARG A 71 8.44 10.19 -2.32
N ILE A 72 8.12 8.89 -2.39
CA ILE A 72 9.13 7.86 -2.58
C ILE A 72 9.42 7.68 -4.08
N ARG A 73 10.66 7.31 -4.41
CA ARG A 73 11.09 6.97 -5.78
C ARG A 73 11.64 5.56 -5.91
N GLU A 74 12.01 4.96 -4.79
CA GLU A 74 12.56 3.62 -4.65
C GLU A 74 11.80 2.88 -3.55
N ALA A 75 12.14 1.62 -3.33
CA ALA A 75 11.59 0.84 -2.23
C ALA A 75 12.01 1.45 -0.88
N VAL A 76 11.06 1.63 0.04
CA VAL A 76 11.34 2.20 1.37
C VAL A 76 10.89 1.23 2.47
N PRO A 77 11.77 0.85 3.41
CA PRO A 77 11.40 0.06 4.59
C PRO A 77 10.36 0.78 5.47
N LEU A 78 9.44 0.02 6.05
CA LEU A 78 8.38 0.49 6.98
C LEU A 78 8.61 0.02 8.42
#